data_AF-A0A9D8BRB6-F1
#
_entry.id   AF-A0A9D8BRB6-F1
#
_cell.length_a   1.000
_cell.length_b   1.000
_cell.length_c   1.000
_cell.angle_alpha   90.00
_cell.angle_beta   90.00
_cell.angle_gamma   90.00
#
_symmetry.space_group_name_H-M   'P 1'
#
loop_
_entity.id
_entity.type
_entity.pdbx_description
1 polymer ?
#
loop_
_entity_poly.entity_id
_entity_poly.type
_entity_poly.pdbx_seq_one_letter_code
_entity_poly.pdbx_strand_id
1 'polypeptide(L)'
;SHRSRKAAATLVVHPSDHPFDSDLVDMNDDGLIRAFRLKPRPPDCYCRNVGNAGVYVVSHTLADMIPRARCDFVRDIFPRALQEGMALYGYRTREYLRDIGTPERLTAIRTDWATRRVERRHRDVAMPAVFLDRDGTLCELVPLLHKAGDLRLVRGAAEAIRHLNRADYLAVVITNQPVVARGLCTLEQLDHIHARMETLLGEHGATLDGIYYCPHHPDAGYRGEVAQHKVACRCRKPGGGLVRRAVSDLNIDLSQSVFVGDSTVDVETGQRLGLRTILVQTGEAGRDGKFSSRPDAICADLPAAVDLILQAKTQNAFTTKTPRHKG
;
A
#
# COMPACT_ATOMS: atom_id res chain seq x y z
N SER A 1 -6.03 -19.04 5.78
CA SER A 1 -4.61 -18.73 5.49
C SER A 1 -3.68 -19.80 6.03
N HIS A 2 -3.52 -19.96 7.36
CA HIS A 2 -2.60 -20.94 7.94
C HIS A 2 -2.90 -22.41 7.58
N ARG A 3 -4.08 -22.92 7.98
CA ARG A 3 -4.49 -24.32 7.71
C ARG A 3 -4.57 -24.64 6.22
N SER A 4 -5.18 -23.74 5.44
CA SER A 4 -5.36 -23.91 3.98
C SER A 4 -4.03 -24.01 3.21
N ARG A 5 -2.97 -23.37 3.72
CA ARG A 5 -1.64 -23.37 3.09
C ARG A 5 -0.68 -24.40 3.70
N LYS A 6 -1.13 -25.18 4.70
CA LYS A 6 -0.27 -26.08 5.50
C LYS A 6 1.00 -25.36 5.99
N ALA A 7 0.84 -24.11 6.42
CA ALA A 7 1.94 -23.25 6.81
C ALA A 7 2.59 -23.74 8.11
N ALA A 8 3.92 -23.67 8.18
CA ALA A 8 4.64 -23.94 9.43
C ALA A 8 4.44 -22.80 10.44
N ALA A 9 4.40 -21.55 9.97
CA ALA A 9 3.90 -20.40 10.72
C ALA A 9 3.11 -19.44 9.83
N THR A 10 2.18 -18.71 10.44
CA THR A 10 1.56 -17.52 9.85
C THR A 10 1.73 -16.35 10.79
N LEU A 11 2.40 -15.30 10.31
CA LEU A 11 2.69 -14.09 11.07
C LEU A 11 1.68 -13.03 10.72
N VAL A 12 1.09 -12.37 11.72
CA VAL A 12 0.38 -11.11 11.48
C VAL A 12 1.42 -10.05 11.15
N VAL A 13 1.21 -9.34 10.04
CA VAL A 13 2.11 -8.29 9.56
C VAL A 13 1.30 -7.08 9.11
N HIS A 14 1.87 -5.89 9.24
CA HIS A 14 1.23 -4.64 8.83
C HIS A 14 2.27 -3.59 8.43
N PRO A 15 1.90 -2.56 7.65
CA PRO A 15 2.77 -1.41 7.45
C PRO A 15 3.13 -0.76 8.79
N SER A 16 4.42 -0.53 9.03
CA SER A 16 4.91 0.15 10.23
C SER A 16 5.05 1.64 9.98
N ASP A 17 4.58 2.49 10.89
CA ASP A 17 4.84 3.94 10.86
C ASP A 17 6.21 4.31 11.44
N HIS A 18 6.96 3.32 11.94
CA HIS A 18 8.35 3.44 12.37
C HIS A 18 9.19 2.31 11.77
N PRO A 19 9.30 2.24 10.43
CA PRO A 19 9.93 1.09 9.77
C PRO A 19 11.41 0.95 10.16
N PHE A 20 12.14 2.05 10.37
CA PHE A 20 13.55 2.06 10.78
C PHE A 20 13.82 1.43 12.16
N ASP A 21 12.83 1.48 13.06
CA ASP A 21 12.92 0.89 14.40
C ASP A 21 12.30 -0.51 14.50
N SER A 22 11.78 -1.04 13.39
CA SER A 22 11.05 -2.30 13.31
C SER A 22 11.86 -3.36 12.57
N ASP A 23 11.71 -4.63 12.94
CA ASP A 23 12.12 -5.74 12.08
C ASP A 23 11.07 -5.90 10.97
N LEU A 24 11.53 -5.96 9.71
CA LEU A 24 10.66 -6.07 8.54
C LEU A 24 10.68 -7.48 7.96
N VAL A 25 9.61 -7.83 7.24
CA VAL A 25 9.43 -9.14 6.62
C VAL A 25 9.43 -8.98 5.10
N ASP A 26 10.32 -9.69 4.44
CA ASP A 26 10.33 -9.79 2.97
C ASP A 26 9.41 -10.95 2.56
N MET A 27 8.42 -10.66 1.73
CA MET A 27 7.45 -11.65 1.27
C MET A 27 6.93 -11.32 -0.12
N ASN A 28 6.57 -12.36 -0.86
CA ASN A 28 5.98 -12.20 -2.19
C ASN A 28 4.49 -11.81 -2.13
N ASP A 29 3.88 -11.61 -3.31
CA ASP A 29 2.46 -11.23 -3.44
C ASP A 29 1.47 -12.28 -2.88
N ASP A 30 1.89 -13.55 -2.76
CA ASP A 30 1.10 -14.62 -2.12
C ASP A 30 1.25 -14.65 -0.59
N GLY A 31 2.03 -13.73 -0.04
CA GLY A 31 2.36 -13.64 1.38
C GLY A 31 3.38 -14.67 1.85
N LEU A 32 4.05 -15.42 0.97
CA LEU A 32 5.12 -16.34 1.36
C LEU A 32 6.35 -15.52 1.78
N ILE A 33 6.81 -15.75 3.01
CA ILE A 33 7.97 -15.07 3.59
C ILE A 33 9.25 -15.67 3.01
N ARG A 34 10.13 -14.80 2.52
CA ARG A 34 11.43 -15.15 1.95
C ARG A 34 12.59 -14.84 2.90
N ALA A 35 12.48 -13.75 3.65
CA ALA A 35 13.52 -13.32 4.56
C ALA A 35 12.99 -12.41 5.66
N PHE A 36 13.77 -12.28 6.73
CA PHE A 36 13.59 -11.28 7.78
C PHE A 36 14.68 -10.22 7.66
N ARG A 37 14.30 -8.95 7.75
CA ARG A 37 15.17 -7.78 7.60
C ARG A 37 15.34 -7.11 8.96
N LEU A 38 16.25 -7.67 9.75
CA LEU A 38 16.51 -7.24 11.13
C LEU A 38 17.16 -5.85 11.19
N LYS A 39 16.91 -5.14 12.29
CA LYS A 39 17.61 -3.88 12.61
C LYS A 39 18.97 -4.11 13.31
N PRO A 40 19.98 -3.23 13.13
CA PRO A 40 20.00 -2.09 12.20
C PRO A 40 20.23 -2.54 10.74
N ARG A 41 19.67 -1.81 9.78
CA ARG A 41 19.82 -2.12 8.34
C ARG A 41 20.85 -1.22 7.66
N PRO A 42 21.54 -1.71 6.61
CA PRO A 42 22.39 -0.87 5.76
C PRO A 42 21.59 0.30 5.14
N PRO A 43 22.20 1.49 4.96
CA PRO A 43 21.52 2.67 4.42
C PRO A 43 20.95 2.50 3.01
N ASP A 44 21.52 1.61 2.21
CA ASP A 44 21.13 1.30 0.83
C ASP A 44 20.13 0.13 0.72
N CYS A 45 19.72 -0.45 1.85
CA CYS A 45 18.80 -1.58 1.88
C CYS A 45 17.33 -1.11 1.81
N TYR A 46 16.79 -1.00 0.60
CA TYR A 46 15.36 -0.78 0.41
C TYR A 46 14.57 -2.04 0.73
N CYS A 47 13.64 -1.93 1.68
CA CYS A 47 12.76 -3.02 2.08
C CYS A 47 11.31 -2.59 1.90
N ARG A 48 10.45 -3.56 1.54
CA ARG A 48 9.01 -3.36 1.68
C ARG A 48 8.68 -3.06 3.14
N ASN A 49 7.78 -2.10 3.37
CA ASN A 49 7.35 -1.72 4.71
C ASN A 49 6.30 -2.72 5.23
N VAL A 50 6.78 -3.88 5.64
CA VAL A 50 5.97 -4.97 6.21
C VAL A 50 6.54 -5.28 7.59
N GLY A 51 6.01 -4.60 8.60
CA GLY A 51 6.39 -4.80 9.99
C GLY A 51 5.80 -6.07 10.59
N ASN A 52 6.60 -6.73 11.43
CA ASN A 52 6.16 -7.87 12.23
C ASN A 52 5.30 -7.40 13.43
N ALA A 53 4.09 -7.93 13.57
CA ALA A 53 3.15 -7.54 14.62
C ALA A 53 3.36 -8.25 15.97
N GLY A 54 4.25 -9.25 16.04
CA GLY A 54 4.43 -10.05 17.27
C GLY A 54 3.34 -11.11 17.52
N VAL A 55 2.39 -11.30 16.59
CA VAL A 55 1.29 -12.27 16.73
C VAL A 55 1.45 -13.38 15.69
N TYR A 56 1.53 -14.62 16.16
CA TYR A 56 1.84 -15.79 15.34
C TYR A 56 0.85 -16.93 15.54
N VAL A 57 0.56 -17.64 14.46
CA VAL A 57 -0.03 -18.99 14.50
C VAL A 57 1.04 -19.96 14.04
N VAL A 58 1.41 -20.92 14.90
CA VAL A 58 2.48 -21.88 14.62
C VAL A 58 1.93 -23.30 14.57
N SER A 59 2.47 -24.10 13.66
CA SER A 59 2.17 -25.54 13.56
C SER A 59 2.89 -26.33 14.65
N HIS A 60 2.41 -27.55 14.93
CA HIS A 60 3.11 -28.46 15.85
C HIS A 60 4.54 -28.76 15.40
N THR A 61 4.75 -28.99 14.09
CA THR A 61 6.08 -29.26 13.52
C THR A 61 7.08 -28.15 13.80
N LEU A 62 6.66 -26.87 13.71
CA LEU A 62 7.53 -25.75 14.07
C LEU A 62 7.68 -25.61 15.59
N ALA A 63 6.62 -25.89 16.35
CA ALA A 63 6.68 -25.84 17.82
C ALA A 63 7.71 -26.80 18.40
N ASP A 64 7.90 -27.98 17.79
CA ASP A 64 8.91 -28.96 18.19
C ASP A 64 10.35 -28.47 17.99
N MET A 65 10.57 -27.45 17.14
CA MET A 65 11.87 -26.82 16.94
C MET A 65 12.22 -25.80 18.03
N ILE A 66 11.24 -25.37 18.84
CA ILE A 66 11.42 -24.32 19.84
C ILE A 66 12.22 -24.91 21.02
N PRO A 67 13.43 -24.40 21.31
CA PRO A 67 14.23 -24.93 22.40
C PRO A 67 13.58 -24.59 23.75
N ARG A 68 13.91 -25.38 24.77
CA ARG A 68 13.52 -25.06 26.17
C ARG A 68 14.28 -23.85 26.74
N ALA A 69 15.42 -23.52 26.15
CA ALA A 69 16.19 -22.34 26.51
C ALA A 69 15.57 -21.06 25.90
N ARG A 70 16.01 -19.88 26.38
CA ARG A 70 15.58 -18.59 25.82
C ARG A 70 15.91 -18.53 24.32
N CYS A 71 14.92 -18.18 23.51
CA CYS A 71 15.06 -17.95 22.07
C CYS A 71 14.14 -16.81 21.60
N ASP A 72 14.41 -16.29 20.42
CA ASP A 72 13.61 -15.29 19.72
C ASP A 72 13.06 -15.87 18.41
N PHE A 73 11.78 -15.65 18.14
CA PHE A 73 11.14 -16.19 16.95
C PHE A 73 11.72 -15.61 15.65
N VAL A 74 12.01 -14.31 15.61
CA VAL A 74 12.41 -13.59 14.41
C VAL A 74 13.90 -13.76 14.12
N ARG A 75 14.70 -13.87 15.18
CA ARG A 75 16.17 -14.00 15.09
C ARG A 75 16.64 -15.44 15.01
N ASP A 76 15.93 -16.36 15.67
CA ASP A 76 16.39 -17.76 15.80
C ASP A 76 15.47 -18.75 15.09
N ILE A 77 14.18 -18.77 15.44
CA ILE A 77 13.27 -19.88 15.05
C ILE A 77 12.85 -19.79 13.58
N PHE A 78 12.34 -18.64 13.14
CA PHE A 78 11.85 -18.48 11.77
C PHE A 78 12.97 -18.53 10.72
N PRO A 79 14.15 -17.92 10.91
CA PRO A 79 15.26 -18.09 9.98
C PRO A 79 15.68 -19.56 9.84
N ARG A 80 15.74 -20.31 10.95
CA ARG A 80 16.02 -21.75 10.92
C ARG A 80 14.93 -22.53 10.19
N ALA A 81 13.65 -22.24 10.45
CA ALA A 81 12.55 -22.89 9.75
C ALA A 81 12.61 -22.65 8.24
N LEU A 82 12.95 -21.44 7.79
CA LEU A 82 13.16 -21.15 6.36
C LEU A 82 14.35 -21.94 5.78
N GLN A 83 15.45 -22.07 6.51
CA GLN A 83 16.62 -22.87 6.10
C GLN A 83 16.29 -24.36 5.98
N GLU A 84 15.42 -24.87 6.86
CA GLU A 84 14.89 -26.25 6.80
C GLU A 84 13.77 -26.42 5.75
N GLY A 85 13.49 -25.39 4.93
CA GLY A 85 12.52 -25.45 3.83
C GLY A 85 11.06 -25.34 4.26
N MET A 86 10.79 -24.91 5.49
CA MET A 86 9.43 -24.73 5.98
C MET A 86 8.77 -23.47 5.41
N ALA A 87 7.48 -23.58 5.05
CA ALA A 87 6.74 -22.46 4.51
C ALA A 87 6.17 -21.55 5.61
N LEU A 88 6.64 -20.30 5.67
CA LEU A 88 6.11 -19.25 6.54
C LEU A 88 5.33 -18.23 5.72
N TYR A 89 4.19 -17.77 6.24
CA TYR A 89 3.34 -16.80 5.53
C TYR A 89 3.04 -15.55 6.37
N GLY A 90 2.94 -14.39 5.73
CA GLY A 90 2.39 -13.17 6.30
C GLY A 90 0.88 -13.06 6.06
N TYR A 91 0.13 -12.76 7.10
CA TYR A 91 -1.23 -12.24 7.02
C TYR A 91 -1.17 -10.72 7.16
N ARG A 92 -1.31 -10.00 6.03
CA ARG A 92 -1.40 -8.53 6.03
C ARG A 92 -2.71 -8.10 6.68
N THR A 93 -2.62 -7.56 7.89
CA THR A 93 -3.76 -7.04 8.63
C THR A 93 -3.96 -5.56 8.29
N ARG A 94 -5.23 -5.14 8.15
CA ARG A 94 -5.62 -3.73 8.16
C ARG A 94 -6.25 -3.32 9.49
N GLU A 95 -6.53 -4.32 10.32
CA GLU A 95 -7.09 -4.17 11.65
C GLU A 95 -6.17 -3.33 12.53
N TYR A 96 -6.75 -2.65 13.51
CA TYR A 96 -6.00 -1.83 14.45
C TYR A 96 -5.07 -2.69 15.29
N LEU A 97 -3.76 -2.50 15.12
CA LEU A 97 -2.74 -3.13 15.93
C LEU A 97 -1.68 -2.10 16.31
N ARG A 98 -1.43 -1.96 17.60
CA ARG A 98 -0.46 -1.00 18.16
C ARG A 98 0.22 -1.60 19.38
N ASP A 99 1.53 -1.40 19.46
CA ASP A 99 2.33 -1.74 20.62
C ASP A 99 2.29 -0.60 21.67
N ILE A 100 2.02 -0.95 22.93
CA ILE A 100 1.96 -0.02 24.08
C ILE A 100 3.35 0.00 24.75
N GLY A 101 4.37 0.40 23.99
CA GLY A 101 5.76 0.39 24.48
C GLY A 101 6.20 1.64 25.24
N THR A 102 5.46 2.76 25.16
CA THR A 102 5.83 4.04 25.79
C THR A 102 4.60 4.82 26.31
N PRO A 103 4.76 5.77 27.25
CA PRO A 103 3.67 6.64 27.71
C PRO A 103 3.00 7.45 26.59
N GLU A 104 3.76 7.90 25.61
CA GLU A 104 3.26 8.65 24.45
C GLU A 104 2.37 7.75 23.58
N ARG A 105 2.80 6.49 23.35
CA ARG A 105 1.99 5.50 22.61
C ARG A 105 0.70 5.16 23.35
N LEU A 106 0.75 5.02 24.68
CA LEU A 106 -0.45 4.80 25.49
C LEU A 106 -1.45 5.97 25.35
N THR A 107 -0.96 7.20 25.35
CA THR A 107 -1.80 8.41 25.18
C THR A 107 -2.46 8.44 23.79
N ALA A 108 -1.71 8.12 22.74
CA ALA A 108 -2.24 8.02 21.39
C ALA A 108 -3.33 6.93 21.29
N ILE A 109 -3.10 5.75 21.87
CA ILE A 109 -4.04 4.63 21.85
C ILE A 109 -5.33 4.96 22.61
N ARG A 110 -5.24 5.66 23.75
CA ARG A 110 -6.43 6.16 24.47
C ARG A 110 -7.26 7.11 23.61
N THR A 111 -6.60 7.97 22.83
CA THR A 111 -7.28 8.87 21.88
C THR A 111 -7.95 8.08 20.75
N ASP A 112 -7.25 7.09 20.17
CA ASP A 112 -7.80 6.22 19.14
C ASP A 112 -9.02 5.42 19.65
N TRP A 113 -8.97 4.95 20.90
CA TRP A 113 -10.10 4.28 21.56
C TRP A 113 -11.28 5.24 21.74
N ALA A 114 -11.05 6.41 22.32
CA ALA A 114 -12.09 7.42 22.57
C ALA A 114 -12.76 7.91 21.27
N THR A 115 -11.99 8.01 20.18
CA THR A 115 -12.50 8.39 18.87
C THR A 115 -13.09 7.22 18.09
N ARG A 116 -13.22 6.02 18.68
CA ARG A 116 -13.73 4.79 18.05
C ARG A 116 -12.97 4.35 16.80
N ARG A 117 -11.69 4.72 16.71
CA ARG A 117 -10.82 4.35 15.57
C ARG A 117 -10.61 2.85 15.48
N VAL A 118 -10.48 2.19 16.63
CA VAL A 118 -10.33 0.72 16.72
C VAL A 118 -11.49 0.00 16.04
N GLU A 119 -12.73 0.46 16.28
CA GLU A 119 -13.93 -0.09 15.66
C GLU A 119 -13.99 0.18 14.16
N ARG A 120 -13.68 1.41 13.72
CA ARG A 120 -13.63 1.74 12.28
C ARG A 120 -12.61 0.91 11.52
N ARG A 121 -11.50 0.58 12.15
CA ARG A 121 -10.43 -0.24 11.57
C ARG A 121 -10.75 -1.74 11.61
N HIS A 122 -11.87 -2.18 12.19
CA HIS A 122 -12.26 -3.58 12.20
C HIS A 122 -12.45 -4.13 10.78
N ARG A 123 -12.14 -5.42 10.58
CA ARG A 123 -12.14 -6.07 9.25
C ARG A 123 -13.51 -6.10 8.57
N ASP A 124 -14.57 -6.09 9.35
CA ASP A 124 -15.95 -6.12 8.84
C ASP A 124 -16.49 -4.73 8.48
N VAL A 125 -15.80 -3.67 8.92
CA VAL A 125 -16.19 -2.28 8.62
C VAL A 125 -15.46 -1.83 7.36
N ALA A 126 -16.21 -1.56 6.30
CA ALA A 126 -15.63 -1.05 5.06
C ALA A 126 -15.02 0.35 5.28
N MET A 127 -13.84 0.58 4.71
CA MET A 127 -13.06 1.80 4.93
C MET A 127 -12.91 2.62 3.65
N PRO A 128 -12.96 3.96 3.71
CA PRO A 128 -12.71 4.77 2.53
C PRO A 128 -11.22 4.72 2.15
N ALA A 129 -10.94 4.78 0.86
CA ALA A 129 -9.59 4.78 0.32
C ALA A 129 -9.32 6.01 -0.56
N VAL A 130 -8.06 6.40 -0.60
CA VAL A 130 -7.53 7.27 -1.66
C VAL A 130 -6.66 6.39 -2.54
N PHE A 131 -7.16 6.14 -3.75
CA PHE A 131 -6.40 5.47 -4.80
C PHE A 131 -5.49 6.48 -5.47
N LEU A 132 -4.22 6.12 -5.65
CA LEU A 132 -3.16 7.02 -6.09
C LEU A 132 -2.46 6.42 -7.30
N ASP A 133 -2.26 7.16 -8.38
CA ASP A 133 -1.20 6.78 -9.31
C ASP A 133 0.18 6.94 -8.65
N ARG A 134 1.16 6.21 -9.17
CA ARG A 134 2.56 6.30 -8.76
C ARG A 134 3.25 7.44 -9.49
N ASP A 135 3.51 7.26 -10.78
CA ASP A 135 4.36 8.14 -11.58
C ASP A 135 3.60 9.43 -11.89
N GLY A 136 4.21 10.59 -11.68
CA GLY A 136 3.58 11.89 -11.86
C GLY A 136 2.62 12.33 -10.76
N THR A 137 2.27 11.45 -9.80
CA THR A 137 1.34 11.75 -8.69
C THR A 137 2.01 11.60 -7.32
N LEU A 138 2.36 10.37 -6.93
CA LEU A 138 3.08 10.09 -5.68
C LEU A 138 4.60 10.29 -5.84
N CYS A 139 5.11 9.91 -7.00
CA CYS A 139 6.50 10.04 -7.42
C CYS A 139 6.61 11.01 -8.58
N GLU A 140 7.76 11.65 -8.74
CA GLU A 140 8.05 12.45 -9.93
C GLU A 140 7.95 11.60 -11.19
N LEU A 141 7.46 12.19 -12.28
CA LEU A 141 7.36 11.49 -13.56
C LEU A 141 8.76 11.33 -14.17
N VAL A 142 9.31 10.13 -14.08
CA VAL A 142 10.53 9.73 -14.77
C VAL A 142 10.14 8.82 -15.94
N PRO A 143 10.35 9.24 -17.21
CA PRO A 143 10.01 8.43 -18.36
C PRO A 143 10.66 7.05 -18.30
N LEU A 144 9.84 5.99 -18.36
CA LEU A 144 10.28 4.60 -18.29
C LEU A 144 11.13 4.27 -17.06
N LEU A 145 10.75 4.80 -15.89
CA LEU A 145 11.38 4.50 -14.61
C LEU A 145 11.54 2.98 -14.40
N HIS A 146 12.78 2.51 -14.39
CA HIS A 146 13.13 1.08 -14.27
C HIS A 146 14.30 0.83 -13.30
N LYS A 147 14.79 1.88 -12.63
CA LYS A 147 15.84 1.80 -11.60
C LYS A 147 15.35 2.46 -10.33
N ALA A 148 15.54 1.79 -9.19
CA ALA A 148 15.19 2.36 -7.89
C ALA A 148 15.91 3.70 -7.68
N GLY A 149 17.20 3.77 -8.04
CA GLY A 149 18.07 4.96 -8.01
C GLY A 149 17.43 6.28 -8.44
N ASP A 150 16.52 6.22 -9.43
CA ASP A 150 15.94 7.37 -10.11
C ASP A 150 14.61 7.81 -9.49
N LEU A 151 13.99 6.98 -8.63
CA LEU A 151 12.73 7.31 -7.99
C LEU A 151 12.90 8.47 -6.99
N ARG A 152 12.07 9.49 -7.13
CA ARG A 152 11.91 10.63 -6.22
C ARG A 152 10.43 10.80 -5.91
N LEU A 153 10.11 11.15 -4.66
CA LEU A 153 8.75 11.51 -4.28
C LEU A 153 8.42 12.92 -4.78
N VAL A 154 7.18 13.16 -5.16
CA VAL A 154 6.69 14.54 -5.34
C VAL A 154 6.86 15.28 -4.01
N ARG A 155 7.22 16.56 -4.07
CA ARG A 155 7.40 17.39 -2.86
C ARG A 155 6.14 17.33 -1.98
N GLY A 156 6.32 17.04 -0.69
CA GLY A 156 5.22 16.96 0.28
C GLY A 156 4.38 15.68 0.20
N ALA A 157 4.69 14.75 -0.71
CA ALA A 157 3.88 13.56 -0.91
C ALA A 157 3.87 12.66 0.34
N ALA A 158 5.01 12.50 1.03
CA ALA A 158 5.07 11.69 2.24
C ALA A 158 4.20 12.26 3.36
N GLU A 159 4.24 13.58 3.58
CA GLU A 159 3.38 14.27 4.53
C GLU A 159 1.89 14.10 4.17
N ALA A 160 1.56 14.22 2.88
CA ALA A 160 0.19 14.03 2.39
C ALA A 160 -0.33 12.62 2.68
N ILE A 161 0.47 11.57 2.40
CA ILE A 161 0.12 10.19 2.75
C ILE A 161 -0.04 10.03 4.28
N ARG A 162 0.85 10.63 5.07
CA ARG A 162 0.73 10.59 6.54
C ARG A 162 -0.57 11.24 7.03
N HIS A 163 -1.01 12.33 6.40
CA HIS A 163 -2.29 12.96 6.73
C HIS A 163 -3.47 12.04 6.42
N LEU A 164 -3.44 11.33 5.28
CA LEU A 164 -4.45 10.30 4.96
C LEU A 164 -4.46 9.17 5.99
N ASN A 165 -3.29 8.65 6.38
CA ASN A 165 -3.19 7.59 7.38
C ASN A 165 -3.84 8.01 8.72
N ARG A 166 -3.59 9.25 9.17
CA ARG A 166 -4.16 9.83 10.40
C ARG A 166 -5.66 10.08 10.30
N ALA A 167 -6.15 10.39 9.11
CA ALA A 167 -7.55 10.66 8.85
C ALA A 167 -8.40 9.42 8.58
N ASP A 168 -7.90 8.20 8.82
CA ASP A 168 -8.61 6.95 8.57
C ASP A 168 -9.05 6.77 7.09
N TYR A 169 -8.18 7.16 6.17
CA TYR A 169 -8.22 6.69 4.79
C TYR A 169 -7.18 5.59 4.58
N LEU A 170 -7.51 4.63 3.72
CA LEU A 170 -6.53 3.69 3.19
C LEU A 170 -5.79 4.36 2.01
N ALA A 171 -4.47 4.39 2.04
CA ALA A 171 -3.65 4.92 0.95
C ALA A 171 -3.21 3.77 0.04
N VAL A 172 -3.74 3.73 -1.19
CA VAL A 172 -3.57 2.57 -2.09
C VAL A 172 -3.01 3.01 -3.44
N VAL A 173 -1.85 2.48 -3.83
CA VAL A 173 -1.26 2.78 -5.14
C VAL A 173 -1.85 1.87 -6.22
N ILE A 174 -2.28 2.46 -7.33
CA ILE A 174 -2.80 1.80 -8.53
C ILE A 174 -2.02 2.28 -9.76
N THR A 175 -1.12 1.46 -10.27
CA THR A 175 -0.15 1.92 -11.29
C THR A 175 0.03 0.98 -12.49
N ASN A 176 0.19 1.56 -13.69
CA ASN A 176 0.56 0.81 -14.89
C ASN A 176 2.09 0.74 -14.99
N GLN A 177 2.68 -0.46 -15.02
CA GLN A 177 4.13 -0.67 -15.06
C GLN A 177 4.55 -1.43 -16.33
N PRO A 178 4.38 -0.81 -17.53
CA PRO A 178 4.68 -1.48 -18.79
C PRO A 178 6.17 -1.71 -19.01
N VAL A 179 7.05 -1.10 -18.20
CA VAL A 179 8.50 -1.33 -18.23
C VAL A 179 8.86 -2.81 -18.06
N VAL A 180 8.03 -3.58 -17.34
CA VAL A 180 8.18 -5.04 -17.22
C VAL A 180 7.87 -5.74 -18.54
N ALA A 181 6.71 -5.48 -19.16
CA ALA A 181 6.37 -6.01 -20.48
C ALA A 181 7.38 -5.60 -21.57
N ARG A 182 8.00 -4.43 -21.44
CA ARG A 182 9.03 -3.93 -22.37
C ARG A 182 10.42 -4.52 -22.11
N GLY A 183 10.59 -5.36 -21.09
CA GLY A 183 11.87 -5.99 -20.74
C GLY A 183 12.90 -5.04 -20.16
N LEU A 184 12.49 -3.86 -19.68
CA LEU A 184 13.39 -2.86 -19.11
C LEU A 184 13.73 -3.16 -17.64
N CYS A 185 12.83 -3.86 -16.94
CA CYS A 185 13.11 -4.42 -15.62
C CYS A 185 12.34 -5.72 -15.37
N THR A 186 12.84 -6.52 -14.43
CA THR A 186 12.14 -7.70 -13.89
C THR A 186 11.10 -7.31 -12.83
N LEU A 187 10.22 -8.23 -12.47
CA LEU A 187 9.29 -8.03 -11.34
C LEU A 187 10.02 -7.81 -10.01
N GLU A 188 11.17 -8.46 -9.81
CA GLU A 188 12.02 -8.26 -8.63
C GLU A 188 12.63 -6.85 -8.59
N GLN A 189 13.11 -6.35 -9.73
CA GLN A 189 13.59 -4.98 -9.86
C GLN A 189 12.47 -3.96 -9.65
N LEU A 190 11.25 -4.25 -10.13
CA LEU A 190 10.08 -3.43 -9.86
C LEU A 190 9.73 -3.41 -8.37
N ASP A 191 9.79 -4.55 -7.69
CA ASP A 191 9.57 -4.62 -6.24
C ASP A 191 10.64 -3.81 -5.49
N HIS A 192 11.89 -3.83 -5.95
CA HIS A 192 12.95 -2.98 -5.39
C HIS A 192 12.69 -1.47 -5.58
N ILE A 193 12.09 -1.06 -6.71
CA ILE A 193 11.61 0.32 -6.91
C ILE A 193 10.50 0.66 -5.91
N HIS A 194 9.54 -0.24 -5.70
CA HIS A 194 8.47 -0.03 -4.72
C HIS A 194 8.99 -0.03 -3.27
N ALA A 195 9.97 -0.87 -2.95
CA ALA A 195 10.64 -0.89 -1.66
C ALA A 195 11.33 0.45 -1.36
N ARG A 196 11.97 1.06 -2.37
CA ARG A 196 12.53 2.41 -2.21
C ARG A 196 11.45 3.44 -1.95
N MET A 197 10.34 3.39 -2.70
CA MET A 197 9.23 4.31 -2.50
C MET A 197 8.67 4.21 -1.07
N GLU A 198 8.44 2.99 -0.57
CA GLU A 198 7.98 2.78 0.80
C GLU A 198 9.03 3.19 1.85
N THR A 199 10.33 3.05 1.54
CA THR A 199 11.42 3.53 2.41
C THR A 199 11.37 5.06 2.54
N LEU A 200 11.29 5.78 1.42
CA LEU A 200 11.19 7.26 1.42
C LEU A 200 9.92 7.76 2.12
N LEU A 201 8.79 7.06 1.96
CA LEU A 201 7.57 7.37 2.72
C LEU A 201 7.76 7.11 4.23
N GLY A 202 8.41 6.00 4.56
CA GLY A 202 8.72 5.58 5.91
C GLY A 202 9.59 6.57 6.69
N GLU A 203 10.47 7.34 6.01
CA GLU A 203 11.31 8.38 6.62
C GLU A 203 10.46 9.49 7.28
N HIS A 204 9.23 9.67 6.81
CA HIS A 204 8.28 10.66 7.34
C HIS A 204 7.16 10.01 8.17
N GLY A 205 7.23 8.70 8.43
CA GLY A 205 6.21 7.91 9.11
C GLY A 205 4.92 7.73 8.29
N ALA A 206 5.02 7.78 6.96
CA ALA A 206 3.93 7.54 6.03
C ALA A 206 3.89 6.08 5.57
N THR A 207 2.69 5.54 5.38
CA THR A 207 2.49 4.13 5.05
C THR A 207 1.46 3.97 3.94
N LEU A 208 1.66 2.94 3.10
CA LEU A 208 0.70 2.52 2.08
C LEU A 208 0.02 1.24 2.54
N ASP A 209 -1.30 1.16 2.38
CA ASP A 209 -2.09 -0.03 2.71
C ASP A 209 -2.01 -1.09 1.58
N GLY A 210 -1.62 -0.69 0.38
CA GLY A 210 -1.35 -1.62 -0.72
C GLY A 210 -0.77 -0.96 -1.97
N ILE A 211 -0.05 -1.77 -2.75
CA ILE A 211 0.46 -1.38 -4.06
C ILE A 211 -0.02 -2.42 -5.07
N TYR A 212 -0.83 -1.98 -6.02
CA TYR A 212 -1.37 -2.81 -7.09
C TYR A 212 -0.86 -2.28 -8.41
N TYR A 213 -0.26 -3.15 -9.21
CA TYR A 213 0.36 -2.76 -10.46
C TYR A 213 -0.01 -3.69 -11.61
N CYS A 214 0.00 -3.15 -12.82
CA CYS A 214 -0.17 -3.91 -14.06
C CYS A 214 1.17 -4.01 -14.80
N PRO A 215 1.80 -5.20 -14.90
CA PRO A 215 3.04 -5.37 -15.67
C PRO A 215 2.81 -5.46 -17.18
N HIS A 216 1.56 -5.56 -17.64
CA HIS A 216 1.19 -5.87 -19.03
C HIS A 216 1.20 -4.66 -19.97
N HIS A 217 1.43 -4.94 -21.26
CA HIS A 217 1.26 -3.98 -22.36
C HIS A 217 0.73 -4.71 -23.60
N PRO A 218 -0.34 -4.22 -24.26
CA PRO A 218 -0.93 -4.93 -25.40
C PRO A 218 -0.08 -4.88 -26.67
N ASP A 219 0.52 -3.73 -26.98
CA ASP A 219 1.28 -3.55 -28.23
C ASP A 219 2.60 -4.30 -28.16
N ALA A 220 2.99 -5.01 -29.22
CA ALA A 220 4.25 -5.75 -29.37
C ALA A 220 5.31 -4.98 -30.17
N GLY A 221 6.53 -5.53 -30.29
CA GLY A 221 7.59 -4.98 -31.13
C GLY A 221 8.65 -4.14 -30.40
N TYR A 222 8.69 -4.20 -29.07
CA TYR A 222 9.79 -3.56 -28.32
C TYR A 222 10.99 -4.52 -28.23
N ARG A 223 12.20 -3.97 -28.35
CA ARG A 223 13.43 -4.74 -28.19
C ARG A 223 13.53 -5.31 -26.77
N GLY A 224 13.69 -6.62 -26.65
CA GLY A 224 13.83 -7.31 -25.37
C GLY A 224 12.51 -7.54 -24.62
N GLU A 225 11.37 -7.36 -25.28
CA GLU A 225 10.07 -7.49 -24.63
C GLU A 225 9.79 -8.88 -24.05
N VAL A 226 9.01 -8.91 -22.96
CA VAL A 226 8.67 -10.16 -22.28
C VAL A 226 7.34 -10.66 -22.81
N ALA A 227 7.39 -11.65 -23.71
CA ALA A 227 6.23 -12.18 -24.46
C ALA A 227 5.00 -12.49 -23.58
N GLN A 228 5.20 -13.11 -22.42
CA GLN A 228 4.10 -13.47 -21.50
C GLN A 228 3.32 -12.26 -20.96
N HIS A 229 3.92 -11.06 -20.99
CA HIS A 229 3.29 -9.82 -20.54
C HIS A 229 2.71 -8.98 -21.69
N LYS A 230 2.77 -9.47 -22.93
CA LYS A 230 2.27 -8.80 -24.15
C LYS A 230 0.81 -9.13 -24.43
N VAL A 231 -0.05 -8.78 -23.48
CA VAL A 231 -1.46 -9.17 -23.50
C VAL A 231 -2.38 -8.01 -23.18
N ALA A 232 -3.58 -8.03 -23.74
CA ALA A 232 -4.69 -7.27 -23.20
C ALA A 232 -5.07 -7.85 -21.83
N CYS A 233 -5.15 -7.01 -20.79
CA CYS A 233 -5.59 -7.42 -19.47
C CYS A 233 -6.70 -6.50 -18.95
N ARG A 234 -7.47 -6.99 -17.97
CA ARG A 234 -8.47 -6.19 -17.24
C ARG A 234 -7.85 -5.26 -16.19
N CYS A 235 -6.57 -5.46 -15.90
CA CYS A 235 -5.81 -4.80 -14.86
C CYS A 235 -5.25 -3.43 -15.26
N ARG A 236 -4.87 -3.25 -16.53
CA ARG A 236 -4.23 -2.05 -17.04
C ARG A 236 -5.25 -0.91 -17.07
N LYS A 237 -4.96 0.22 -16.41
CA LYS A 237 -5.78 1.44 -16.51
C LYS A 237 -5.92 1.83 -17.99
N PRO A 238 -7.12 2.18 -18.49
CA PRO A 238 -8.34 2.55 -17.75
C PRO A 238 -9.23 1.37 -17.30
N GLY A 239 -8.73 0.14 -17.36
CA GLY A 239 -9.38 -1.02 -16.75
C GLY A 239 -9.39 -0.93 -15.22
N GLY A 240 -10.52 -1.28 -14.61
CA GLY A 240 -10.69 -1.22 -13.15
C GLY A 240 -10.22 -2.45 -12.37
N GLY A 241 -9.48 -3.39 -12.98
CA GLY A 241 -9.13 -4.66 -12.36
C GLY A 241 -8.30 -4.52 -11.07
N LEU A 242 -7.34 -3.59 -11.05
CA LEU A 242 -6.48 -3.35 -9.88
C LEU A 242 -7.26 -2.74 -8.71
N VAL A 243 -8.14 -1.76 -8.99
CA VAL A 243 -9.00 -1.14 -7.96
C VAL A 243 -9.94 -2.19 -7.36
N ARG A 244 -10.58 -3.02 -8.19
CA ARG A 244 -11.47 -4.10 -7.68
C ARG A 244 -10.73 -5.11 -6.82
N ARG A 245 -9.48 -5.45 -7.19
CA ARG A 245 -8.63 -6.30 -6.36
C ARG A 245 -8.37 -5.64 -5.01
N ALA A 246 -7.97 -4.37 -5.00
CA ALA A 246 -7.75 -3.62 -3.76
C ALA A 246 -9.01 -3.55 -2.88
N VAL A 247 -10.18 -3.36 -3.48
CA VAL A 247 -11.47 -3.36 -2.76
C VAL A 247 -11.72 -4.68 -2.06
N SER A 248 -11.49 -5.79 -2.75
CA SER A 248 -11.63 -7.13 -2.17
C SER A 248 -10.63 -7.40 -1.06
N ASP A 249 -9.35 -7.09 -1.31
CA ASP A 249 -8.24 -7.40 -0.40
C ASP A 249 -8.32 -6.56 0.89
N LEU A 250 -8.81 -5.31 0.80
CA LEU A 250 -8.80 -4.34 1.90
C LEU A 250 -10.20 -3.97 2.43
N ASN A 251 -11.28 -4.54 1.90
CA ASN A 251 -12.68 -4.19 2.23
C ASN A 251 -12.92 -2.67 2.15
N ILE A 252 -12.78 -2.11 0.94
CA ILE A 252 -12.86 -0.65 0.70
C ILE A 252 -14.31 -0.23 0.39
N ASP A 253 -14.76 0.86 1.00
CA ASP A 253 -15.99 1.57 0.61
C ASP A 253 -15.70 2.53 -0.56
N LEU A 254 -16.09 2.12 -1.78
CA LEU A 254 -15.91 2.94 -2.98
C LEU A 254 -16.72 4.26 -2.94
N SER A 255 -17.88 4.29 -2.27
CA SER A 255 -18.76 5.47 -2.25
C SER A 255 -18.13 6.68 -1.54
N GLN A 256 -17.17 6.41 -0.64
CA GLN A 256 -16.42 7.42 0.09
C GLN A 256 -14.96 7.53 -0.36
N SER A 257 -14.59 6.79 -1.40
CA SER A 257 -13.23 6.76 -1.93
C SER A 257 -13.01 7.78 -3.05
N VAL A 258 -11.74 8.08 -3.31
CA VAL A 258 -11.30 9.05 -4.33
C VAL A 258 -10.16 8.45 -5.13
N PHE A 259 -10.12 8.71 -6.44
CA PHE A 259 -8.99 8.40 -7.30
C PHE A 259 -8.21 9.68 -7.62
N VAL A 260 -6.91 9.69 -7.32
CA VAL A 260 -6.00 10.80 -7.59
C VAL A 260 -4.94 10.33 -8.58
N GLY A 261 -4.77 11.05 -9.69
CA GLY A 261 -3.79 10.73 -10.72
C GLY A 261 -3.42 11.96 -11.54
N ASP A 262 -2.42 11.84 -12.41
CA ASP A 262 -1.92 12.93 -13.24
C ASP A 262 -2.36 12.82 -14.71
N SER A 263 -3.00 11.71 -15.11
CA SER A 263 -3.36 11.45 -16.51
C SER A 263 -4.87 11.35 -16.74
N THR A 264 -5.30 11.55 -18.00
CA THR A 264 -6.71 11.33 -18.38
C THR A 264 -7.14 9.87 -18.22
N VAL A 265 -6.17 8.94 -18.26
CA VAL A 265 -6.38 7.51 -17.99
C VAL A 265 -6.80 7.27 -16.54
N ASP A 266 -6.26 8.00 -15.58
CA ASP A 266 -6.61 7.88 -14.17
C ASP A 266 -8.03 8.38 -13.89
N VAL A 267 -8.35 9.54 -14.46
CA VAL A 267 -9.70 10.12 -14.42
C VAL A 267 -10.71 9.14 -15.00
N GLU A 268 -10.43 8.59 -16.18
CA GLU A 268 -11.28 7.59 -16.81
C GLU A 268 -11.43 6.32 -15.94
N THR A 269 -10.35 5.87 -15.30
CA THR A 269 -10.39 4.70 -14.40
C THR A 269 -11.33 4.94 -13.23
N GLY A 270 -11.20 6.09 -12.56
CA GLY A 270 -12.03 6.44 -11.42
C GLY A 270 -13.51 6.56 -11.80
N GLN A 271 -13.81 7.26 -12.89
CA GLN A 271 -15.19 7.47 -13.36
C GLN A 271 -15.89 6.16 -13.74
N ARG A 272 -15.19 5.24 -14.42
CA ARG A 272 -15.72 3.90 -14.74
C ARG A 272 -16.09 3.08 -13.51
N LEU A 273 -15.58 3.45 -12.34
CA LEU A 273 -15.83 2.78 -11.06
C LEU A 273 -16.71 3.61 -10.12
N GLY A 274 -17.25 4.73 -10.58
CA GLY A 274 -18.10 5.62 -9.78
C GLY A 274 -17.35 6.36 -8.68
N LEU A 275 -16.02 6.46 -8.78
CA LEU A 275 -15.20 7.21 -7.83
C LEU A 275 -15.20 8.70 -8.19
N ARG A 276 -15.09 9.56 -7.18
CA ARG A 276 -14.67 10.94 -7.39
C ARG A 276 -13.22 10.95 -7.85
N THR A 277 -12.89 11.87 -8.74
CA THR A 277 -11.60 11.96 -9.41
C THR A 277 -10.94 13.32 -9.20
N ILE A 278 -9.68 13.30 -8.82
CA ILE A 278 -8.85 14.50 -8.70
C ILE A 278 -7.66 14.34 -9.64
N LEU A 279 -7.52 15.29 -10.57
CA LEU A 279 -6.34 15.38 -11.42
C LEU A 279 -5.31 16.29 -10.74
N VAL A 280 -4.09 15.81 -10.56
CA VAL A 280 -2.96 16.67 -10.12
C VAL A 280 -2.24 17.27 -11.33
N GLN A 281 -1.67 18.46 -11.16
CA GLN A 281 -0.94 19.18 -12.21
C GLN A 281 0.56 18.83 -12.28
N THR A 282 1.03 17.93 -11.42
CA THR A 282 2.31 17.26 -11.57
C THR A 282 2.27 16.24 -12.72
N GLY A 283 3.43 15.75 -13.18
CA GLY A 283 3.51 14.75 -14.24
C GLY A 283 2.87 15.19 -15.57
N GLU A 284 2.01 14.33 -16.12
CA GLU A 284 1.30 14.56 -17.39
C GLU A 284 0.26 15.68 -17.29
N ALA A 285 -0.29 15.95 -16.09
CA ALA A 285 -1.32 16.96 -15.83
C ALA A 285 -2.50 16.93 -16.83
N GLY A 286 -2.97 15.73 -17.19
CA GLY A 286 -4.07 15.50 -18.12
C GLY A 286 -3.73 15.77 -19.59
N ARG A 287 -2.45 15.96 -19.95
CA ARG A 287 -2.01 16.25 -21.33
C ARG A 287 -1.67 14.99 -22.13
N ASP A 288 -1.94 13.80 -21.60
CA ASP A 288 -1.57 12.54 -22.26
C ASP A 288 -2.47 12.19 -23.47
N GLY A 289 -3.57 12.92 -23.68
CA GLY A 289 -4.37 12.88 -24.92
C GLY A 289 -5.11 11.56 -25.18
N LYS A 290 -5.24 10.68 -24.18
CA LYS A 290 -5.84 9.34 -24.35
C LYS A 290 -7.35 9.32 -24.13
N PHE A 291 -7.86 10.14 -23.22
CA PHE A 291 -9.28 10.24 -22.91
C PHE A 291 -9.72 11.70 -22.81
N SER A 292 -10.99 11.98 -23.13
CA SER A 292 -11.60 13.31 -23.00
C SER A 292 -12.28 13.53 -21.64
N SER A 293 -12.05 12.62 -20.70
CA SER A 293 -12.69 12.57 -19.38
C SER A 293 -12.30 13.78 -18.55
N ARG A 294 -13.28 14.40 -17.89
CA ARG A 294 -13.08 15.60 -17.07
C ARG A 294 -13.09 15.23 -15.59
N PRO A 295 -12.05 15.58 -14.81
CA PRO A 295 -12.02 15.25 -13.39
C PRO A 295 -13.03 16.08 -12.59
N ASP A 296 -13.40 15.60 -11.41
CA ASP A 296 -14.27 16.34 -10.47
C ASP A 296 -13.54 17.53 -9.84
N ALA A 297 -12.22 17.44 -9.68
CA ALA A 297 -11.36 18.54 -9.23
C ALA A 297 -9.97 18.50 -9.89
N ILE A 298 -9.32 19.65 -9.94
CA ILE A 298 -7.93 19.79 -10.36
C ILE A 298 -7.15 20.45 -9.22
N CYS A 299 -6.01 19.87 -8.85
CA CYS A 299 -5.14 20.36 -7.79
C CYS A 299 -3.70 20.52 -8.30
N ALA A 300 -2.92 21.42 -7.70
CA ALA A 300 -1.54 21.65 -8.13
C ALA A 300 -0.68 20.38 -7.98
N ASP A 301 -0.84 19.66 -6.87
CA ASP A 301 -0.05 18.48 -6.50
C ASP A 301 -0.84 17.57 -5.53
N LEU A 302 -0.20 16.48 -5.09
CA LEU A 302 -0.80 15.53 -4.16
C LEU A 302 -1.14 16.15 -2.78
N PRO A 303 -0.28 16.98 -2.15
CA PRO A 303 -0.65 17.71 -0.94
C PRO A 303 -1.98 18.49 -1.06
N ALA A 304 -2.13 19.30 -2.12
CA ALA A 304 -3.36 20.06 -2.35
C ALA A 304 -4.59 19.15 -2.55
N ALA A 305 -4.42 18.01 -3.24
CA ALA A 305 -5.48 17.02 -3.40
C ALA A 305 -5.90 16.40 -2.07
N VAL A 306 -4.93 16.04 -1.21
CA VAL A 306 -5.22 15.48 0.12
C VAL A 306 -5.93 16.50 1.01
N ASP A 307 -5.49 17.75 1.03
CA ASP A 307 -6.16 18.80 1.81
C ASP A 307 -7.62 18.96 1.40
N LEU A 308 -7.91 18.96 0.09
CA LEU A 308 -9.28 19.00 -0.43
C LEU A 308 -10.12 17.80 0.06
N ILE A 309 -9.57 16.60 0.01
CA ILE A 309 -10.24 15.36 0.47
C ILE A 309 -10.59 15.47 1.96
N LEU A 310 -9.65 15.93 2.79
CA LEU A 310 -9.82 16.00 4.24
C LEU A 310 -10.79 17.12 4.67
N GLN A 311 -10.79 18.26 3.96
CA GLN A 311 -11.76 19.33 4.16
C GLN A 311 -13.19 18.85 3.87
N ALA A 312 -13.39 18.15 2.75
CA ALA A 312 -14.69 17.59 2.38
C ALA A 312 -15.20 16.55 3.40
N LYS A 313 -14.31 15.70 3.94
CA LYS A 313 -14.67 14.75 5.01
C LYS A 313 -15.17 15.46 6.27
N THR A 314 -14.49 16.54 6.65
CA THR A 314 -14.86 17.34 7.82
C THR A 314 -16.23 17.97 7.64
N GLN A 315 -16.50 18.59 6.50
CA GLN A 315 -17.80 19.21 6.20
C GLN A 315 -18.96 18.20 6.23
N ASN A 316 -18.78 17.01 5.64
CA ASN A 316 -19.78 15.94 5.69
C ASN A 316 -20.02 15.39 7.11
N ALA A 317 -19.00 15.40 7.97
CA ALA A 317 -19.15 15.01 9.37
C ALA A 317 -19.96 16.04 10.19
N PHE A 318 -19.95 17.32 9.79
CA PHE A 318 -20.77 18.36 10.42
C PHE A 318 -22.23 18.30 9.97
N THR A 319 -22.50 18.02 8.69
CA THR A 319 -23.89 17.94 8.15
C THR A 319 -24.66 16.72 8.65
N THR A 320 -23.96 15.63 8.98
CA THR A 320 -24.57 14.39 9.51
C THR A 320 -24.84 14.43 11.02
N LYS A 321 -24.30 15.43 11.75
CA LYS A 321 -24.45 15.58 13.21
C LYS A 321 -25.63 16.45 13.66
N THR A 322 -26.42 17.04 12.76
CA THR A 322 -27.62 17.79 13.15
C THR A 322 -28.79 16.81 13.38
N PRO A 323 -29.27 16.59 14.61
CA PRO A 323 -30.44 15.75 14.82
C PRO A 323 -31.64 16.46 14.19
N ARG A 324 -32.37 15.77 13.32
CA ARG A 324 -33.75 16.16 13.02
C ARG A 324 -34.56 15.93 14.29
N HIS A 325 -34.67 16.93 15.15
CA HIS A 325 -35.76 16.99 16.11
C HIS A 325 -37.05 17.07 15.29
N LYS A 326 -37.74 15.93 15.19
CA LYS A 326 -39.16 15.93 14.82
C LYS A 326 -39.91 16.55 15.99
N GLY A 327 -40.59 17.66 15.71
CA GLY A 327 -41.63 18.21 16.57
C GLY A 327 -42.88 17.34 16.60
#